data_AF-A0AAV9LAQ9-F1
#
_entry.id   AF-A0AAV9LAQ9-F1
#
_cell.length_a   1.000
_cell.length_b   1.000
_cell.length_c   1.000
_cell.angle_alpha   90.00
_cell.angle_beta   90.00
_cell.angle_gamma   90.00
#
_symmetry.space_group_name_H-M   'P 1'
#
loop_
_entity.id
_entity.type
_entity.pdbx_description
1 polymer ?
#
loop_
_entity_poly.entity_id
_entity_poly.type
_entity_poly.pdbx_seq_one_letter_code
_entity_poly.pdbx_strand_id
1 'polypeptide(L)' 'MTLSNDDSDRRREICTELENLRQHLRNINVMIQDARLSGKTGVVDLLITRRNSYLRRETELENELETYYNTFYRRYL' A
#
# COMPACT_ATOMS: atom_id res chain seq x y z
N MET A 1 -27.88 -10.41 10.09
CA MET A 1 -27.23 -9.22 10.69
C MET A 1 -26.25 -8.71 9.66
N THR A 2 -26.60 -7.61 8.99
CA THR A 2 -25.83 -7.02 7.89
C THR A 2 -24.49 -6.53 8.41
N LEU A 3 -23.39 -6.91 7.74
CA LEU A 3 -22.14 -6.13 7.81
C LEU A 3 -22.54 -4.66 7.66
N SER A 4 -22.13 -3.80 8.59
CA SER A 4 -22.37 -2.37 8.46
C SER A 4 -21.88 -1.95 7.08
N ASN A 5 -22.70 -1.22 6.30
CA ASN A 5 -22.29 -0.75 4.98
C ASN A 5 -20.93 -0.04 5.04
N ASP A 6 -20.66 0.67 6.14
CA ASP A 6 -19.41 1.37 6.43
C ASP A 6 -18.16 0.45 6.47
N ASP A 7 -18.26 -0.75 7.04
CA ASP A 7 -17.13 -1.70 7.10
C ASP A 7 -16.82 -2.30 5.72
N SER A 8 -17.85 -2.45 4.88
CA SER A 8 -17.71 -2.94 3.50
C SER A 8 -17.12 -1.84 2.60
N ASP A 9 -17.57 -0.61 2.78
CA ASP A 9 -17.10 0.54 2.00
C ASP A 9 -15.64 0.86 2.35
N ARG A 10 -15.26 0.83 3.63
CA ARG A 10 -13.86 1.02 4.05
C ARG A 10 -12.92 -0.06 3.50
N ARG A 11 -13.33 -1.33 3.49
CA ARG A 11 -12.53 -2.41 2.87
C ARG A 11 -12.32 -2.17 1.37
N ARG A 12 -13.35 -1.71 0.66
CA ARG A 12 -13.24 -1.38 -0.76
C ARG A 12 -12.25 -0.22 -0.98
N GLU A 13 -12.35 0.83 -0.17
CA GLU A 13 -11.40 1.95 -0.19
C GLU A 13 -9.95 1.48 0.03
N ILE A 14 -9.71 0.65 1.05
CA ILE A 14 -8.36 0.13 1.33
C ILE A 14 -7.83 -0.67 0.14
N CYS A 15 -8.66 -1.53 -0.47
CA CYS A 15 -8.25 -2.28 -1.66
C CYS A 15 -7.87 -1.35 -2.83
N THR A 16 -8.64 -0.30 -3.07
CA THR A 16 -8.32 0.71 -4.10
C THR A 16 -7.05 1.50 -3.76
N GLU A 17 -6.85 1.87 -2.50
CA GLU A 17 -5.63 2.55 -2.04
C GLU A 17 -4.39 1.66 -2.21
N LEU A 18 -4.49 0.37 -1.89
CA LEU A 18 -3.43 -0.61 -2.11
C LEU A 18 -3.08 -0.77 -3.58
N GLU A 19 -4.07 -0.84 -4.47
CA GLU A 19 -3.84 -0.93 -5.91
C GLU A 19 -3.10 0.31 -6.44
N ASN A 20 -3.51 1.49 -6.00
CA ASN A 20 -2.84 2.76 -6.33
C ASN A 20 -1.40 2.80 -5.79
N LEU A 21 -1.15 2.37 -4.55
CA LEU A 21 0.18 2.30 -3.96
C LEU A 21 1.10 1.36 -4.73
N ARG A 22 0.60 0.18 -5.10
CA ARG A 22 1.34 -0.80 -5.90
C ARG A 22 1.70 -0.25 -7.27
N GLN A 23 0.79 0.52 -7.90
CA GLN A 23 1.10 1.21 -9.14
C GLN A 23 2.19 2.28 -8.96
N HIS A 24 2.13 3.07 -7.88
CA HIS A 24 3.18 4.05 -7.56
C HIS A 24 4.54 3.38 -7.29
N LEU A 25 4.57 2.25 -6.59
CA LEU A 25 5.78 1.47 -6.35
C LEU A 25 6.40 0.95 -7.65
N ARG A 26 5.58 0.44 -8.59
CA ARG A 26 6.05 0.04 -9.93
C ARG A 26 6.69 1.22 -10.67
N ASN A 27 6.00 2.37 -10.69
CA ASN A 27 6.51 3.57 -11.34
C ASN A 27 7.83 4.04 -10.72
N ILE A 28 7.96 4.03 -9.38
CA ILE A 28 9.20 4.41 -8.70
C ILE A 28 10.33 3.44 -9.02
N ASN A 29 10.09 2.14 -9.08
CA ASN A 29 11.13 1.18 -9.43
C ASN A 29 11.69 1.44 -10.83
N VAL A 30 10.82 1.81 -11.80
CA VAL A 30 11.24 2.24 -13.14
C VAL A 30 12.09 3.51 -13.06
N MET A 31 11.64 4.53 -12.31
CA MET A 31 12.41 5.78 -12.14
C MET A 31 13.77 5.55 -11.48
N ILE A 32 13.87 4.62 -10.52
CA ILE A 32 15.14 4.24 -9.88
C ILE A 32 16.08 3.62 -10.91
N GLN A 33 15.57 2.73 -11.76
CA GLN A 33 16.36 2.11 -12.82
C GLN A 33 16.88 3.16 -13.81
N ASP A 34 16.02 4.07 -14.27
CA ASP A 34 16.43 5.15 -15.18
C ASP A 34 17.46 6.10 -14.55
N ALA A 35 17.27 6.45 -13.27
CA ALA A 35 18.20 7.30 -12.54
C ALA A 35 19.57 6.62 -12.35
N ARG A 36 19.60 5.31 -12.09
CA ARG A 36 20.83 4.51 -12.02
C ARG A 36 21.56 4.50 -13.36
N LEU A 37 20.85 4.23 -14.45
CA LEU A 37 21.42 4.23 -15.81
C LEU A 37 21.97 5.61 -16.19
N SER A 38 21.33 6.68 -15.71
CA SER A 38 21.76 8.06 -15.96
C SER A 38 22.86 8.56 -14.99
N GLY A 39 23.34 7.73 -14.06
CA GLY A 39 24.34 8.13 -13.07
C GLY A 39 23.87 9.17 -12.03
N LYS A 40 22.55 9.36 -11.88
CA LYS A 40 21.95 10.38 -10.99
C LYS A 40 21.79 9.85 -9.57
N THR A 41 22.90 9.61 -8.87
CA THR A 41 22.92 8.99 -7.53
C THR A 41 22.03 9.71 -6.51
N GLY A 42 22.08 11.05 -6.44
CA GLY A 42 21.22 11.81 -5.51
C GLY A 42 19.71 11.66 -5.79
N VAL A 43 19.32 11.43 -7.05
CA VAL A 43 17.93 11.15 -7.41
C VAL A 43 17.54 9.73 -6.99
N VAL A 44 18.47 8.77 -7.07
CA VAL A 44 18.24 7.40 -6.61
C VAL A 44 17.92 7.38 -5.11
N ASP A 45 18.68 8.10 -4.29
CA ASP A 45 18.45 8.14 -2.83
C ASP A 45 17.10 8.76 -2.46
N LEU A 46 16.71 9.83 -3.17
CA LEU A 46 15.39 10.44 -3.01
C LEU A 46 14.26 9.46 -3.39
N LEU A 47 14.43 8.72 -4.49
CA LEU A 47 13.44 7.75 -4.95
C LEU A 47 13.34 6.53 -4.02
N ILE A 48 14.46 6.07 -3.44
CA ILE A 48 14.45 5.01 -2.42
C ILE A 48 13.70 5.46 -1.18
N THR A 49 13.95 6.70 -0.71
CA THR A 49 13.23 7.27 0.43
C THR A 49 11.72 7.30 0.18
N ARG A 50 11.32 7.75 -1.02
CA ARG A 50 9.91 7.77 -1.43
C ARG A 50 9.32 6.36 -1.53
N ARG A 51 10.06 5.40 -2.10
CA ARG A 51 9.67 3.98 -2.15
C ARG A 51 9.35 3.44 -0.76
N ASN A 52 10.22 3.71 0.22
CA ASN A 52 10.05 3.25 1.59
C ASN A 52 8.80 3.84 2.26
N SER A 53 8.46 5.10 1.96
CA SER A 53 7.21 5.70 2.46
C SER A 53 5.96 5.00 1.93
N TYR A 54 5.95 4.62 0.65
CA TYR A 54 4.84 3.88 0.06
C TYR A 54 4.75 2.44 0.57
N LEU A 55 5.89 1.75 0.77
CA LEU A 55 5.91 0.41 1.37
C LEU A 55 5.37 0.44 2.80
N ARG A 56 5.74 1.44 3.61
CA ARG A 56 5.22 1.59 4.96
C ARG A 56 3.70 1.74 4.94
N ARG A 57 3.18 2.57 4.02
CA ARG A 57 1.73 2.76 3.86
C ARG A 57 1.02 1.49 3.39
N GLU A 58 1.62 0.74 2.47
CA GLU A 58 1.11 -0.57 2.04
C GLU A 58 0.97 -1.53 3.22
N THR A 59 2.01 -1.65 4.07
CA THR A 59 1.97 -2.47 5.28
C THR A 59 0.90 -2.02 6.29
N GLU A 60 0.73 -0.71 6.50
CA GLU A 60 -0.34 -0.18 7.36
C GLU A 60 -1.73 -0.60 6.88
N LEU A 61 -1.99 -0.51 5.57
CA LEU A 61 -3.27 -0.87 4.97
C LEU A 61 -3.51 -2.39 4.96
N GLU A 62 -2.47 -3.19 4.73
CA GLU A 62 -2.56 -4.66 4.83
C GLU A 62 -2.91 -5.10 6.26
N ASN A 63 -2.31 -4.47 7.27
CA ASN A 63 -2.66 -4.72 8.68
C ASN A 63 -4.09 -4.28 9.02
N GLU A 64 -4.56 -3.17 8.45
CA GLU A 64 -5.94 -2.68 8.62
C GLU A 64 -6.94 -3.70 8.02
N LEU A 65 -6.68 -4.20 6.81
CA LEU A 65 -7.43 -5.28 6.17
C LEU A 65 -7.43 -6.57 7.01
N GLU A 66 -6.27 -6.98 7.50
CA GLU A 66 -6.15 -8.18 8.34
C GLU A 66 -6.98 -8.04 9.62
N THR A 67 -6.99 -6.86 10.23
CA THR A 67 -7.84 -6.57 11.39
C THR A 67 -9.31 -6.77 11.05
N TYR A 68 -9.80 -6.28 9.91
CA TYR A 68 -11.18 -6.52 9.47
C TYR A 68 -11.51 -8.01 9.30
N TYR A 69 -10.59 -8.80 8.75
CA TYR A 69 -10.78 -10.25 8.61
C TYR A 69 -10.72 -10.98 9.96
N ASN A 70 -9.76 -10.66 10.83
CA ASN A 70 -9.62 -11.26 12.15
C ASN A 70 -10.79 -10.91 13.09
N THR A 71 -11.31 -9.69 13.01
CA THR A 71 -12.51 -9.26 13.77
C THR A 71 -13.75 -10.01 13.28
N PHE A 72 -13.83 -10.34 11.98
CA PHE A 72 -14.87 -11.19 11.44
C PHE A 72 -14.79 -12.60 12.05
N TYR A 73 -13.60 -13.22 12.08
CA TYR A 73 -13.43 -14.57 12.66
C TYR A 73 -13.72 -14.67 14.16
N ARG A 74 -13.31 -13.67 14.97
CA ARG A 74 -13.61 -13.66 16.42
C ARG A 74 -15.09 -13.47 16.76
N ARG A 75 -15.91 -12.99 15.82
CA ARG A 75 -17.35 -12.74 16.03
C ARG A 75 -18.22 -13.98 15.76
N TYR A 76 -17.64 -15.05 15.20
CA TYR A 76 -18.31 -16.32 14.88
C TYR A 76 -17.80 -17.51 15.72
N LEU A 77 -16.98 -17.25 16.75
CA LEU A 77 -16.65 -18.18 17.83
C LEU A 77 -17.36 -17.72 19.11
#